data_AF-A0A7S1SGT8-F1
#
_entry.id   AF-A0A7S1SGT8-F1
#
_cell.length_a   1.000
_cell.length_b   1.000
_cell.length_c   1.000
_cell.angle_alpha   90.00
_cell.angle_beta   90.00
_cell.angle_gamma   90.00
#
_symmetry.space_group_name_H-M   'P 1'
#
loop_
_entity.id
_entity.type
_entity.pdbx_description
1 polymer ?
#
loop_
_entity_poly.entity_id
_entity_poly.type
_entity_poly.pdbx_seq_one_letter_code
_entity_poly.pdbx_strand_id
1 'polypeptide(L)'
;MRQGAEGRASDSSLSARLQALSPPGFQAVMEAVVEVASRCIEHAAGLRTVVGGVLERAKVMRSRQVGLLRECSDAVNAAADAAHGRLGKLLNARYGVVGTGVSIGQLEALHGLCTSFGAFSESMGARSGASSRNMMQQHAKGFLEGTHASALGQLTATLDAESWVLSKVDARFQAIVDDLVAVATARTTGDGGEGELPEHLPQPPLL
;
A
#
# COMPACT_ATOMS: atom_id res chain seq x y z
N MET A 1 -31.64 18.02 -22.26
CA MET A 1 -30.17 18.09 -22.12
C MET A 1 -29.70 19.16 -21.11
N ARG A 2 -30.25 19.20 -19.87
CA ARG A 2 -29.79 20.17 -18.83
C ARG A 2 -29.42 19.56 -17.46
N GLN A 3 -29.53 18.24 -17.27
CA GLN A 3 -29.20 17.58 -15.99
C GLN A 3 -27.70 17.26 -15.78
N GLY A 4 -26.82 17.54 -16.76
CA GLY A 4 -25.41 17.15 -16.68
C GLY A 4 -24.48 18.11 -15.92
N ALA A 5 -24.89 19.36 -15.68
CA ALA A 5 -24.01 20.39 -15.12
C ALA A 5 -24.03 20.44 -13.57
N GLU A 6 -25.19 20.25 -12.95
CA GLU A 6 -25.35 20.30 -11.47
C GLU A 6 -24.72 19.09 -10.77
N GLY A 7 -24.71 17.92 -11.40
CA GLY A 7 -24.06 16.71 -10.88
C GLY A 7 -22.53 16.84 -10.80
N ARG A 8 -21.90 17.55 -11.74
CA ARG A 8 -20.42 17.72 -11.74
C ARG A 8 -19.91 18.69 -10.67
N ALA A 9 -20.67 19.74 -10.38
CA ALA A 9 -20.29 20.72 -9.34
C ALA A 9 -20.47 20.15 -7.92
N SER A 10 -21.45 19.27 -7.72
CA SER A 10 -21.65 18.59 -6.43
C SER A 10 -20.61 17.49 -6.19
N ASP A 11 -20.26 16.71 -7.22
CA ASP A 11 -19.23 15.67 -7.12
C ASP A 11 -17.82 16.24 -6.86
N SER A 12 -17.47 17.38 -7.47
CA SER A 12 -16.20 18.06 -7.17
C SER A 12 -16.13 18.56 -5.72
N SER A 13 -17.25 19.04 -5.18
CA SER A 13 -17.34 19.47 -3.77
C SER A 13 -17.20 18.30 -2.79
N LEU A 14 -17.75 17.12 -3.12
CA LEU A 14 -17.63 15.93 -2.28
C LEU A 14 -16.20 15.37 -2.30
N SER A 15 -15.58 15.29 -3.49
CA SER A 15 -14.20 14.84 -3.62
C SER A 15 -13.25 15.74 -2.83
N ALA A 16 -13.40 17.06 -2.92
CA ALA A 16 -12.61 18.02 -2.15
C ALA A 16 -12.79 17.84 -0.64
N ARG A 17 -14.03 17.61 -0.17
CA ARG A 17 -14.30 17.33 1.25
C ARG A 17 -13.66 16.03 1.71
N LEU A 18 -13.73 14.96 0.92
CA LEU A 18 -13.11 13.66 1.24
C LEU A 18 -11.58 13.75 1.28
N GLN A 19 -10.99 14.58 0.42
CA GLN A 19 -9.56 14.88 0.41
C GLN A 19 -9.14 15.69 1.63
N ALA A 20 -9.97 16.61 2.09
CA ALA A 20 -9.73 17.42 3.28
C ALA A 20 -9.89 16.65 4.62
N LEU A 21 -10.46 15.45 4.60
CA LEU A 21 -10.61 14.64 5.80
C LEU A 21 -9.26 14.14 6.31
N SER A 22 -9.05 14.29 7.62
CA SER A 22 -7.96 13.61 8.32
C SER A 22 -8.01 12.09 8.10
N PRO A 23 -6.88 11.38 8.18
CA PRO A 23 -6.85 9.92 8.09
C PRO A 23 -7.91 9.20 8.94
N PRO A 24 -8.07 9.49 10.26
CA PRO A 24 -9.12 8.85 11.05
C PRO A 24 -10.52 9.27 10.61
N GLY A 25 -10.72 10.52 10.17
CA GLY A 25 -12.02 10.99 9.70
C GLY A 25 -12.49 10.25 8.45
N PHE A 26 -11.58 9.97 7.52
CA PHE A 26 -11.91 9.17 6.34
C PHE A 26 -12.08 7.69 6.63
N GLN A 27 -11.28 7.14 7.54
CA GLN A 27 -11.46 5.77 8.02
C GLN A 27 -12.88 5.59 8.58
N ALA A 28 -13.35 6.52 9.42
CA ALA A 28 -14.72 6.49 9.94
C ALA A 28 -15.80 6.57 8.85
N VAL A 29 -15.57 7.37 7.79
CA VAL A 29 -16.48 7.42 6.63
C VAL A 29 -16.50 6.09 5.89
N MET A 30 -15.33 5.48 5.68
CA MET A 30 -15.23 4.17 5.03
C MET A 30 -15.93 3.09 5.85
N GLU A 31 -15.74 3.07 7.17
CA GLU A 31 -16.42 2.15 8.09
C GLU A 31 -17.93 2.33 8.04
N ALA A 32 -18.44 3.56 8.10
CA ALA A 32 -19.86 3.83 7.99
C ALA A 32 -20.45 3.37 6.64
N VAL A 33 -19.74 3.58 5.54
CA VAL A 33 -20.15 3.13 4.21
C VAL A 33 -20.15 1.60 4.11
N VAL A 34 -19.14 0.95 4.67
CA VAL A 34 -19.05 -0.52 4.74
C VAL A 34 -20.18 -1.09 5.58
N GLU A 35 -20.50 -0.50 6.74
CA GLU A 35 -21.61 -0.96 7.58
C GLU A 35 -22.94 -0.87 6.83
N VAL A 36 -23.25 0.28 6.23
CA VAL A 36 -24.49 0.46 5.45
C VAL A 36 -24.55 -0.52 4.28
N ALA A 37 -23.44 -0.69 3.55
CA ALA A 37 -23.37 -1.65 2.45
C ALA A 37 -23.59 -3.09 2.92
N SER A 38 -22.97 -3.48 4.04
CA SER A 38 -23.13 -4.81 4.64
C SER A 38 -24.58 -5.09 5.00
N ARG A 39 -25.29 -4.12 5.60
CA ARG A 39 -26.72 -4.23 5.92
C ARG A 39 -27.59 -4.40 4.67
N CYS A 40 -27.29 -3.67 3.59
CA CYS A 40 -28.01 -3.82 2.33
C CYS A 40 -27.84 -5.21 1.71
N ILE A 41 -26.61 -5.73 1.73
CA ILE A 41 -26.30 -7.08 1.21
C ILE A 41 -26.95 -8.15 2.09
N GLU A 42 -26.84 -8.02 3.41
CA GLU A 42 -27.47 -8.92 4.39
C GLU A 42 -28.99 -8.95 4.19
N HIS A 43 -29.62 -7.78 3.99
CA HIS A 43 -31.05 -7.70 3.72
C HIS A 43 -31.43 -8.42 2.41
N ALA A 44 -30.69 -8.19 1.33
CA ALA A 44 -30.94 -8.87 0.05
C ALA A 44 -30.77 -10.40 0.17
N ALA A 45 -29.76 -10.86 0.90
CA ALA A 45 -29.53 -12.28 1.17
C ALA A 45 -30.64 -12.86 2.07
N GLY A 46 -31.10 -12.11 3.07
CA GLY A 46 -32.22 -12.50 3.92
C GLY A 46 -33.52 -12.67 3.14
N LEU A 47 -33.81 -11.75 2.21
CA LEU A 47 -34.97 -11.86 1.32
C LEU A 47 -34.94 -13.15 0.50
N ARG A 48 -33.76 -13.55 -0.02
CA ARG A 48 -33.60 -14.82 -0.74
C ARG A 48 -34.00 -16.02 0.13
N THR A 49 -33.58 -16.05 1.39
CA THR A 49 -33.92 -17.13 2.34
C THR A 49 -35.42 -17.17 2.62
N VAL A 50 -36.04 -16.00 2.85
CA VAL A 50 -37.49 -15.89 3.08
C VAL A 50 -38.27 -16.37 1.85
N VAL A 51 -37.89 -15.89 0.66
CA VAL A 51 -38.51 -16.29 -0.61
C VAL A 51 -38.38 -17.80 -0.82
N GLY A 52 -37.18 -18.37 -0.61
CA GLY A 52 -36.96 -19.82 -0.69
C GLY A 52 -37.91 -20.61 0.22
N GLY A 53 -37.99 -20.23 1.49
CA GLY A 53 -38.88 -20.91 2.45
C GLY A 53 -40.38 -20.77 2.11
N VAL A 54 -40.81 -19.62 1.57
CA VAL A 54 -42.20 -19.42 1.11
C VAL A 54 -42.50 -20.31 -0.09
N LEU A 55 -41.59 -20.35 -1.07
CA LEU A 55 -41.76 -21.13 -2.31
C LEU A 55 -41.81 -22.64 -2.05
N GLU A 56 -41.03 -23.12 -1.06
CA GLU A 56 -41.08 -24.51 -0.60
C GLU A 56 -42.42 -24.84 0.05
N ARG A 57 -42.88 -24.01 1.00
CA ARG A 57 -44.17 -24.22 1.68
C ARG A 57 -45.35 -24.16 0.72
N ALA A 58 -45.30 -23.28 -0.27
CA ALA A 58 -46.32 -23.14 -1.30
C ALA A 58 -46.27 -24.23 -2.39
N LYS A 59 -45.32 -25.17 -2.31
CA LYS A 59 -45.12 -26.26 -3.30
C LYS A 59 -45.04 -25.75 -4.74
N VAL A 60 -44.40 -24.61 -4.95
CA VAL A 60 -44.22 -24.02 -6.28
C VAL A 60 -43.39 -24.97 -7.15
N MET A 61 -43.73 -25.07 -8.44
CA MET A 61 -42.99 -25.90 -9.39
C MET A 61 -41.49 -25.54 -9.39
N ARG A 62 -40.62 -26.55 -9.31
CA ARG A 62 -39.16 -26.39 -9.17
C ARG A 62 -38.54 -25.43 -10.20
N SER A 63 -39.00 -25.47 -11.46
CA SER A 63 -38.52 -24.56 -12.52
C SER A 63 -38.75 -23.09 -12.18
N ARG A 64 -39.91 -22.74 -11.60
CA ARG A 64 -40.23 -21.38 -11.15
C ARG A 64 -39.44 -20.99 -9.90
N GLN A 65 -39.22 -21.95 -8.99
CA GLN A 65 -38.40 -21.72 -7.80
C GLN A 65 -36.97 -21.32 -8.17
N VAL A 66 -36.36 -22.04 -9.12
CA VAL A 66 -35.01 -21.74 -9.62
C VAL A 66 -34.95 -20.33 -10.23
N GLY A 67 -35.95 -19.94 -11.03
CA GLY A 67 -36.02 -18.60 -11.62
C GLY A 67 -36.05 -17.50 -10.56
N LEU A 68 -36.96 -17.60 -9.58
CA LEU A 68 -37.09 -16.60 -8.52
C LEU A 68 -35.86 -16.53 -7.60
N LEU A 69 -35.28 -17.68 -7.23
CA LEU A 69 -34.06 -17.72 -6.42
C LEU A 69 -32.86 -17.15 -7.16
N ARG A 70 -32.82 -17.28 -8.50
CA ARG A 70 -31.83 -16.63 -9.34
C ARG A 70 -32.01 -15.12 -9.33
N GLU A 71 -33.22 -14.60 -9.50
CA GLU A 71 -33.50 -13.15 -9.39
C GLU A 71 -33.08 -12.59 -8.03
N CYS A 72 -33.32 -13.32 -6.94
CA CYS A 72 -32.82 -12.93 -5.62
C CYS A 72 -31.28 -12.91 -5.55
N SER A 73 -30.62 -13.86 -6.22
CA SER A 73 -29.15 -13.89 -6.29
C SER A 73 -28.61 -12.72 -7.13
N ASP A 74 -29.31 -12.36 -8.21
CA ASP A 74 -28.98 -11.18 -9.03
C ASP A 74 -29.15 -9.88 -8.23
N ALA A 75 -30.15 -9.80 -7.34
CA ALA A 75 -30.31 -8.67 -6.43
C ALA A 75 -29.17 -8.54 -5.40
N VAL A 76 -28.72 -9.65 -4.82
CA VAL A 76 -27.53 -9.68 -3.93
C VAL A 76 -26.29 -9.20 -4.68
N ASN A 77 -26.08 -9.69 -5.90
CA ASN A 77 -24.97 -9.27 -6.76
C ASN A 77 -25.05 -7.77 -7.09
N ALA A 78 -26.22 -7.25 -7.44
CA ALA A 78 -26.39 -5.83 -7.74
C ALA A 78 -26.08 -4.94 -6.52
N ALA A 79 -26.49 -5.36 -5.32
CA ALA A 79 -26.17 -4.65 -4.08
C ALA A 79 -24.65 -4.65 -3.81
N ALA A 80 -23.99 -5.79 -3.97
CA ALA A 80 -22.54 -5.91 -3.81
C ALA A 80 -21.76 -5.10 -4.85
N ASP A 81 -22.14 -5.16 -6.13
CA ASP A 81 -21.51 -4.41 -7.22
C ASP A 81 -21.62 -2.89 -6.97
N ALA A 82 -22.79 -2.42 -6.53
CA ALA A 82 -22.99 -1.03 -6.16
C ALA A 82 -22.11 -0.60 -4.96
N ALA A 83 -22.02 -1.45 -3.94
CA ALA A 83 -21.20 -1.20 -2.76
C ALA A 83 -19.70 -1.14 -3.10
N HIS A 84 -19.18 -2.15 -3.81
CA HIS A 84 -17.79 -2.18 -4.25
C HIS A 84 -17.44 -1.01 -5.18
N GLY A 85 -18.35 -0.64 -6.08
CA GLY A 85 -18.20 0.54 -6.93
C GLY A 85 -18.15 1.84 -6.13
N ARG A 86 -18.95 1.97 -5.06
CA ARG A 86 -18.94 3.13 -4.18
C ARG A 86 -17.64 3.21 -3.37
N LEU A 87 -17.18 2.10 -2.82
CA LEU A 87 -15.89 2.02 -2.12
C LEU A 87 -14.74 2.39 -3.06
N GLY A 88 -14.73 1.87 -4.29
CA GLY A 88 -13.74 2.23 -5.30
C GLY A 88 -13.69 3.74 -5.59
N LYS A 89 -14.87 4.40 -5.69
CA LYS A 89 -14.95 5.86 -5.86
C LYS A 89 -14.40 6.63 -4.66
N LEU A 90 -14.70 6.21 -3.44
CA LEU A 90 -14.21 6.87 -2.22
C LEU A 90 -12.69 6.73 -2.08
N LEU A 91 -12.17 5.53 -2.32
CA LEU A 91 -10.74 5.28 -2.37
C LEU A 91 -10.08 6.15 -3.44
N ASN A 92 -10.60 6.17 -4.66
CA ASN A 92 -10.06 6.98 -5.75
C ASN A 92 -10.06 8.50 -5.42
N ALA A 93 -11.13 9.01 -4.80
CA ALA A 93 -11.19 10.42 -4.38
C ALA A 93 -10.05 10.79 -3.42
N ARG A 94 -9.63 9.84 -2.57
CA ARG A 94 -8.53 10.04 -1.62
C ARG A 94 -7.14 9.77 -2.20
N TYR A 95 -7.04 9.05 -3.32
CA TYR A 95 -5.77 8.62 -3.92
C TYR A 95 -4.76 9.76 -4.09
N GLY A 96 -5.21 10.94 -4.54
CA GLY A 96 -4.35 12.12 -4.75
C GLY A 96 -3.72 12.71 -3.48
N VAL A 97 -4.16 12.31 -2.28
CA VAL A 97 -3.64 12.78 -0.98
C VAL A 97 -2.76 11.73 -0.30
N VAL A 98 -2.71 10.50 -0.83
CA VAL A 98 -1.98 9.37 -0.21
C VAL A 98 -0.45 9.60 -0.24
N GLY A 99 0.05 10.39 -1.18
CA GLY A 99 1.49 10.54 -1.45
C GLY A 99 2.33 11.25 -0.38
N THR A 100 1.77 11.93 0.63
CA THR A 100 2.57 12.78 1.53
C THR A 100 2.25 12.71 3.03
N GLY A 101 1.46 11.72 3.50
CA GLY A 101 1.16 11.66 4.94
C GLY A 101 0.37 10.46 5.46
N VAL A 102 0.13 9.43 4.63
CA VAL A 102 -0.53 8.21 5.10
C VAL A 102 0.54 7.28 5.70
N SER A 103 0.35 6.88 6.95
CA SER A 103 1.21 5.87 7.59
C SER A 103 0.91 4.46 7.07
N ILE A 104 1.89 3.56 7.17
CA ILE A 104 1.70 2.15 6.80
C ILE A 104 0.53 1.50 7.57
N GLY A 105 0.36 1.82 8.86
CA GLY A 105 -0.74 1.29 9.66
C GLY A 105 -2.12 1.79 9.22
N GLN A 106 -2.21 3.01 8.68
CA GLN A 106 -3.46 3.52 8.11
C GLN A 106 -3.79 2.84 6.78
N LEU A 107 -2.77 2.58 5.95
CA LEU A 107 -2.94 1.81 4.72
C LEU A 107 -3.39 0.38 5.03
N GLU A 108 -2.79 -0.25 6.04
CA GLU A 108 -3.15 -1.59 6.51
C GLU A 108 -4.59 -1.64 7.03
N ALA A 109 -5.00 -0.67 7.85
CA ALA A 109 -6.37 -0.60 8.36
C ALA A 109 -7.41 -0.49 7.23
N LEU A 110 -7.13 0.36 6.23
CA LEU A 110 -8.01 0.54 5.08
C LEU A 110 -8.06 -0.71 4.19
N HIS A 111 -6.92 -1.35 3.98
CA HIS A 111 -6.81 -2.63 3.27
C HIS A 111 -7.58 -3.74 3.99
N GLY A 112 -7.42 -3.85 5.31
CA GLY A 112 -8.11 -4.82 6.16
C GLY A 112 -9.63 -4.65 6.09
N LEU A 113 -10.11 -3.42 6.16
CA LEU A 113 -11.55 -3.11 6.01
C LEU A 113 -12.08 -3.55 4.65
N CYS A 114 -11.39 -3.19 3.56
CA CYS A 114 -11.82 -3.54 2.20
C CYS A 114 -11.79 -5.06 1.94
N THR A 115 -10.79 -5.75 2.49
CA THR A 115 -10.64 -7.20 2.36
C THR A 115 -11.71 -7.94 3.16
N SER A 116 -11.95 -7.52 4.40
CA SER A 116 -12.99 -8.08 5.26
C SER A 116 -14.38 -7.88 4.66
N PHE A 117 -14.65 -6.69 4.11
CA PHE A 117 -15.90 -6.44 3.39
C PHE A 117 -16.05 -7.31 2.14
N GLY A 118 -14.97 -7.50 1.37
CA GLY A 118 -14.96 -8.42 0.23
C GLY A 118 -15.34 -9.84 0.63
N ALA A 119 -14.67 -10.39 1.65
CA ALA A 119 -14.98 -11.72 2.18
C ALA A 119 -16.41 -11.82 2.72
N PHE A 120 -16.89 -10.80 3.43
CA PHE A 120 -18.28 -10.73 3.90
C PHE A 120 -19.28 -10.80 2.73
N SER A 121 -19.09 -10.00 1.68
CA SER A 121 -19.98 -9.99 0.52
C SER A 121 -20.02 -11.36 -0.17
N GLU A 122 -18.87 -12.02 -0.31
CA GLU A 122 -18.74 -13.35 -0.90
C GLU A 122 -19.45 -14.41 -0.04
N SER A 123 -19.35 -14.32 1.30
CA SER A 123 -20.04 -15.21 2.23
C SER A 123 -21.57 -15.13 2.11
N MET A 124 -22.10 -13.98 1.67
CA MET A 124 -23.53 -13.75 1.42
C MET A 124 -23.96 -14.22 0.01
N GLY A 125 -23.05 -14.80 -0.77
CA GLY A 125 -23.32 -15.32 -2.11
C GLY A 125 -23.17 -14.29 -3.23
N ALA A 126 -22.56 -13.14 -2.96
CA ALA A 126 -22.19 -12.19 -4.01
C ALA A 126 -20.92 -12.63 -4.76
N ARG A 127 -20.76 -12.17 -5.99
CA ARG A 127 -19.51 -12.31 -6.76
C ARG A 127 -18.46 -11.34 -6.23
N SER A 128 -17.20 -11.74 -6.32
CA SER A 128 -16.06 -10.95 -5.87
C SER A 128 -15.94 -9.61 -6.62
N GLY A 129 -16.05 -8.49 -5.90
CA GLY A 129 -15.89 -7.15 -6.46
C GLY A 129 -14.42 -6.84 -6.81
N ALA A 130 -14.14 -6.52 -8.08
CA ALA A 130 -12.79 -6.14 -8.51
C ALA A 130 -12.44 -4.67 -8.23
N SER A 131 -13.44 -3.78 -8.18
CA SER A 131 -13.22 -2.32 -8.13
C SER A 131 -12.48 -1.86 -6.86
N SER A 132 -12.92 -2.28 -5.68
CA SER A 132 -12.26 -1.90 -4.42
C SER A 132 -10.86 -2.52 -4.29
N ARG A 133 -10.67 -3.76 -4.76
CA ARG A 133 -9.37 -4.44 -4.76
C ARG A 133 -8.35 -3.74 -5.67
N ASN A 134 -8.74 -3.43 -6.91
CA ASN A 134 -7.89 -2.72 -7.85
C ASN A 134 -7.50 -1.34 -7.31
N MET A 135 -8.45 -0.64 -6.67
CA MET A 135 -8.16 0.67 -6.09
C MET A 135 -7.25 0.58 -4.86
N MET A 136 -7.39 -0.47 -4.06
CA MET A 136 -6.47 -0.72 -2.95
C MET A 136 -5.04 -1.01 -3.43
N GLN A 137 -4.89 -1.76 -4.52
CA GLN A 137 -3.59 -1.99 -5.16
C GLN A 137 -2.98 -0.68 -5.66
N GLN A 138 -3.79 0.20 -6.25
CA GLN A 138 -3.34 1.53 -6.65
C GLN A 138 -2.87 2.35 -5.45
N HIS A 139 -3.63 2.38 -4.35
CA HIS A 139 -3.23 3.04 -3.11
C HIS A 139 -1.90 2.52 -2.57
N ALA A 140 -1.72 1.20 -2.51
CA ALA A 140 -0.48 0.58 -2.06
C ALA A 140 0.71 0.95 -2.97
N LYS A 141 0.51 0.93 -4.29
CA LYS A 141 1.51 1.37 -5.26
C LYS A 141 1.89 2.83 -5.05
N GLY A 142 0.90 3.73 -4.96
CA GLY A 142 1.14 5.17 -4.76
C GLY A 142 1.87 5.46 -3.45
N PHE A 143 1.57 4.71 -2.37
CA PHE A 143 2.31 4.78 -1.12
C PHE A 143 3.78 4.37 -1.28
N LEU A 144 4.06 3.25 -1.96
CA LEU A 144 5.44 2.81 -2.23
C LEU A 144 6.21 3.79 -3.10
N GLU A 145 5.57 4.33 -4.15
CA GLU A 145 6.19 5.35 -5.01
C GLU A 145 6.52 6.62 -4.22
N GLY A 146 5.60 7.12 -3.39
CA GLY A 146 5.83 8.30 -2.55
C GLY A 146 6.93 8.09 -1.51
N THR A 147 6.92 6.95 -0.81
CA THR A 147 7.94 6.62 0.19
C THR A 147 9.32 6.43 -0.43
N HIS A 148 9.42 5.74 -1.57
CA HIS A 148 10.69 5.62 -2.31
C HIS A 148 11.18 6.96 -2.83
N ALA A 149 10.31 7.80 -3.39
CA ALA A 149 10.69 9.12 -3.87
C ALA A 149 11.23 10.00 -2.73
N SER A 150 10.59 9.95 -1.56
CA SER A 150 11.06 10.68 -0.37
C SER A 150 12.42 10.19 0.12
N ALA A 151 12.61 8.87 0.21
CA ALA A 151 13.89 8.28 0.64
C ALA A 151 15.03 8.62 -0.33
N LEU A 152 14.79 8.50 -1.64
CA LEU A 152 15.75 8.90 -2.67
C LEU A 152 16.10 10.38 -2.57
N GLY A 153 15.10 11.25 -2.40
CA GLY A 153 15.33 12.68 -2.23
C GLY A 153 16.20 13.01 -1.00
N GLN A 154 15.99 12.32 0.12
CA GLN A 154 16.82 12.48 1.32
C GLN A 154 18.26 12.00 1.10
N LEU A 155 18.43 10.86 0.43
CA LEU A 155 19.76 10.34 0.09
C LEU A 155 20.52 11.30 -0.83
N THR A 156 19.87 11.80 -1.88
CA THR A 156 20.44 12.80 -2.79
C THR A 156 20.83 14.07 -2.03
N ALA A 157 19.95 14.61 -1.19
CA ALA A 157 20.25 15.80 -0.39
C ALA A 157 21.42 15.57 0.58
N THR A 158 21.54 14.37 1.15
CA THR A 158 22.65 14.01 2.05
C THR A 158 23.97 13.93 1.29
N LEU A 159 23.96 13.31 0.10
CA LEU A 159 25.12 13.23 -0.79
C LEU A 159 25.55 14.62 -1.27
N ASP A 160 24.61 15.48 -1.64
CA ASP A 160 24.90 16.85 -2.09
C ASP A 160 25.47 17.72 -0.96
N ALA A 161 25.07 17.45 0.29
CA ALA A 161 25.61 18.11 1.47
C ALA A 161 26.98 17.54 1.92
N GLU A 162 27.42 16.42 1.36
CA GLU A 162 28.65 15.74 1.76
C GLU A 162 29.88 16.49 1.24
N SER A 163 30.63 17.11 2.15
CA SER A 163 31.92 17.72 1.84
C SER A 163 33.05 16.70 2.03
N TRP A 164 33.60 16.21 0.93
CA TRP A 164 34.79 15.36 0.93
C TRP A 164 36.03 16.22 1.16
N VAL A 165 36.36 16.44 2.43
CA VAL A 165 37.62 17.08 2.81
C VAL A 165 38.68 16.01 2.90
N LEU A 166 39.88 16.27 2.36
CA LEU A 166 41.04 15.44 2.60
C LEU A 166 41.22 15.30 4.11
N SER A 167 41.05 14.08 4.61
CA SER A 167 41.40 13.73 5.98
C SER A 167 42.84 14.17 6.23
N LYS A 168 43.06 15.09 7.18
CA LYS A 168 44.39 15.35 7.71
C LYS A 168 44.79 14.12 8.51
N VAL A 169 45.35 13.15 7.81
CA VAL A 169 46.00 12.00 8.42
C VAL A 169 47.19 12.54 9.20
N ASP A 170 47.23 12.26 10.50
CA ASP A 170 48.39 12.60 11.33
C ASP A 170 49.64 11.95 10.71
N ALA A 171 50.76 12.68 10.70
CA ALA A 171 52.01 12.24 10.10
C ALA A 171 52.44 10.84 10.57
N ARG A 172 52.10 10.47 11.83
CA ARG A 172 52.36 9.12 12.36
C ARG A 172 51.67 8.00 11.57
N PHE A 173 50.45 8.24 11.08
CA PHE A 173 49.70 7.23 10.32
C PHE A 173 50.09 7.24 8.84
N GLN A 174 50.43 8.41 8.29
CA GLN A 174 50.98 8.51 6.94
C GLN A 174 52.32 7.77 6.84
N ALA A 175 53.19 7.90 7.85
CA ALA A 175 54.45 7.16 7.91
C ALA A 175 54.26 5.63 7.88
N ILE A 176 53.25 5.11 8.57
CA ILE A 176 52.92 3.67 8.53
C ILE A 176 52.52 3.23 7.11
N VAL A 177 51.72 4.05 6.42
CA VAL A 177 51.31 3.76 5.04
C VAL A 177 52.52 3.80 4.11
N ASP A 178 53.38 4.81 4.25
CA ASP A 178 54.58 4.97 3.43
C ASP A 178 55.55 3.79 3.64
N ASP A 179 55.74 3.33 4.87
CA ASP A 179 56.54 2.14 5.19
C ASP A 179 55.95 0.86 4.59
N LEU A 180 54.62 0.66 4.69
CA LEU A 180 53.94 -0.48 4.09
C LEU A 180 54.03 -0.49 2.56
N VAL A 181 53.91 0.69 1.93
CA VAL A 181 54.06 0.85 0.49
C VAL A 181 55.52 0.61 0.08
N ALA A 182 56.51 1.08 0.83
CA ALA A 182 57.92 0.81 0.58
C ALA A 182 58.24 -0.69 0.66
N VAL A 183 57.72 -1.40 1.67
CA VAL A 183 57.86 -2.85 1.80
C VAL A 183 57.17 -3.59 0.65
N ALA A 184 55.96 -3.19 0.28
CA ALA A 184 55.22 -3.81 -0.82
C ALA A 184 55.90 -3.58 -2.18
N THR A 185 56.39 -2.36 -2.43
CA THR A 185 57.08 -2.02 -3.69
C THR A 185 58.43 -2.71 -3.79
N ALA A 186 59.22 -2.76 -2.72
CA ALA A 186 60.47 -3.51 -2.66
C ALA A 186 60.27 -5.02 -2.94
N ARG A 187 59.16 -5.59 -2.48
CA ARG A 187 58.77 -6.99 -2.79
C ARG A 187 58.36 -7.20 -4.25
N THR A 188 57.87 -6.17 -4.94
CA THR A 188 57.47 -6.26 -6.35
C THR A 188 58.60 -5.93 -7.33
N THR A 189 59.61 -5.16 -6.92
CA THR A 189 60.78 -4.81 -7.75
C THR A 189 62.00 -5.70 -7.46
N GLY A 190 61.96 -6.50 -6.40
CA GLY A 190 62.96 -7.53 -6.10
C GLY A 190 62.75 -8.78 -6.94
N ASP A 191 63.46 -8.83 -8.07
CA ASP A 191 63.89 -10.08 -8.70
C ASP A 191 64.59 -11.00 -7.67
N GLY A 192 64.48 -12.32 -7.88
CA GLY A 192 64.59 -13.35 -6.86
C GLY A 192 65.87 -13.35 -5.99
N GLY A 193 65.67 -13.49 -4.69
CA GLY A 193 66.73 -13.77 -3.74
C GLY A 193 66.19 -13.89 -2.32
N GLU A 194 66.37 -15.06 -1.71
CA GLU A 194 66.09 -15.32 -0.30
C GLU A 194 66.74 -14.24 0.58
N GLY A 195 65.93 -13.48 1.31
CA GLY A 195 66.41 -12.43 2.21
C GLY A 195 65.46 -12.30 3.40
N GLU A 196 66.01 -12.51 4.59
CA GLU A 196 65.36 -12.57 5.90
C GLU A 196 64.30 -11.49 6.15
N LEU A 197 63.24 -11.90 6.85
CA LEU A 197 62.25 -11.02 7.46
C LEU A 197 62.96 -10.02 8.39
N PRO A 198 62.74 -8.69 8.26
CA PRO A 198 63.19 -7.75 9.26
C PRO A 198 62.39 -7.96 10.55
N GLU A 199 63.04 -8.48 11.59
CA GLU A 199 62.50 -8.87 12.89
C GLU A 199 62.10 -7.67 13.79
N HIS A 200 61.82 -6.50 13.22
CA HIS A 200 61.43 -5.35 14.02
C HIS A 200 60.34 -4.54 13.34
N LEU A 201 59.09 -5.01 13.49
CA LEU A 201 57.93 -4.13 13.41
C LEU A 201 58.04 -3.10 14.56
N PRO A 202 57.90 -1.79 14.31
CA PRO A 202 57.76 -0.82 15.38
C PRO A 202 56.47 -1.12 16.14
N GLN A 203 56.59 -1.37 17.45
CA GLN A 203 55.41 -1.58 18.29
C GLN A 203 54.59 -0.29 18.38
N PRO A 204 53.25 -0.36 18.25
CA PRO A 204 52.41 0.81 18.40
C PRO A 204 52.54 1.34 19.84
N PRO A 205 52.57 2.67 20.05
CA PRO A 205 52.50 3.23 21.38
C PRO A 205 51.17 2.84 22.03
N LEU A 206 51.27 2.23 23.22
CA LEU A 206 50.14 1.89 24.06
C LEU A 206 49.40 3.17 24.47
N LEU A 207 48.18 3.34 23.96
CA LEU A 207 47.10 4.12 24.57
C LEU A 207 45.79 3.33 24.41
#